data_AF-A0A7C1VLI7-F1
#
_entry.id   AF-A0A7C1VLI7-F1
#
_cell.length_a   1.000
_cell.length_b   1.000
_cell.length_c   1.000
_cell.angle_alpha   90.00
_cell.angle_beta   90.00
_cell.angle_gamma   90.00
#
_symmetry.space_group_name_H-M   'P 1'
#
loop_
_entity.id
_entity.type
_entity.pdbx_description
1 polymer ?
#
loop_
_entity_poly.entity_id
_entity_poly.type
_entity_poly.pdbx_seq_one_letter_code
_entity_poly.pdbx_strand_id
1 'polypeptide(L)'
;MSYGTELVIDLHECKTVATREVIKDFMRELCDLIDMERADLFFWDYDDLEEQAAAPDHLSGISAVQFITTSNVTIHTLDRLKSVYLNIFTCKKLKAAEALEFCEEFWGGKAVSNTILVRT
;
A
#
# COMPACT_ATOMS: atom_id res chain seq x y z
N MET A 1 -2.10 4.11 -27.01
CA MET A 1 -1.99 2.93 -26.12
C MET A 1 -1.76 3.46 -24.73
N SER A 2 -2.40 2.90 -23.70
CA SER A 2 -2.07 3.27 -22.32
C SER A 2 -0.81 2.53 -21.87
N TYR A 3 0.15 3.23 -21.27
CA TYR A 3 1.33 2.64 -20.63
C TYR A 3 0.96 1.70 -19.48
N GLY A 4 -0.04 2.05 -18.67
CA GLY A 4 -0.42 1.25 -17.51
C GLY A 4 -1.71 1.71 -16.82
N THR A 5 -1.97 1.14 -15.65
CA THR A 5 -3.11 1.46 -14.78
C THR A 5 -2.64 1.70 -13.37
N GLU A 6 -3.21 2.68 -12.68
CA GLU A 6 -2.99 2.93 -11.27
C GLU A 6 -4.30 2.81 -10.51
N LEU A 7 -4.29 2.02 -9.43
CA LEU A 7 -5.39 1.91 -8.47
C LEU A 7 -4.97 2.63 -7.19
N VAL A 8 -5.73 3.66 -6.82
CA VAL A 8 -5.55 4.42 -5.58
C VAL A 8 -6.65 4.01 -4.61
N ILE A 9 -6.31 3.67 -3.37
CA ILE A 9 -7.23 3.10 -2.37
C ILE A 9 -7.04 3.80 -1.03
N ASP A 10 -8.14 4.19 -0.41
CA ASP A 10 -8.20 4.58 1.00
C ASP A 10 -8.93 3.50 1.79
N LEU A 11 -8.20 2.78 2.65
CA LEU A 11 -8.76 1.79 3.57
C LEU A 11 -8.85 2.35 4.97
N HIS A 12 -10.02 2.25 5.60
CA HIS A 12 -10.25 2.59 7.00
C HIS A 12 -10.69 1.36 7.80
N GLU A 13 -10.78 1.49 9.13
CA GLU A 13 -11.17 0.42 10.05
C GLU A 13 -10.25 -0.82 9.99
N CYS A 14 -8.99 -0.62 9.59
CA CYS A 14 -8.01 -1.70 9.45
C CYS A 14 -7.75 -2.38 10.81
N LYS A 15 -7.66 -3.70 10.80
CA LYS A 15 -7.43 -4.53 12.00
C LYS A 15 -5.98 -5.00 12.10
N THR A 16 -5.34 -5.19 10.94
CA THR A 16 -3.94 -5.60 10.86
C THR A 16 -3.05 -4.44 11.31
N VAL A 17 -2.16 -4.72 12.27
CA VAL A 17 -1.16 -3.75 12.74
C VAL A 17 -0.03 -3.66 11.72
N ALA A 18 0.26 -2.45 11.24
CA ALA A 18 1.35 -2.24 10.30
C ALA A 18 2.70 -2.36 11.02
N THR A 19 3.54 -3.25 10.51
CA THR A 19 4.96 -3.37 10.87
C THR A 19 5.74 -3.49 9.57
N ARG A 20 7.06 -3.25 9.59
CA ARG A 20 7.89 -3.43 8.39
C ARG A 20 7.78 -4.86 7.85
N GLU A 21 7.65 -5.85 8.73
CA GLU A 21 7.48 -7.27 8.39
C GLU A 21 6.13 -7.53 7.72
N VAL A 22 5.04 -7.03 8.30
CA VAL A 22 3.69 -7.13 7.71
C VAL A 22 3.63 -6.44 6.35
N ILE A 23 4.27 -5.28 6.19
CA ILE A 23 4.32 -4.58 4.91
C ILE A 23 5.15 -5.36 3.88
N LYS A 24 6.26 -6.00 4.28
CA LYS A 24 7.02 -6.90 3.37
C LYS A 24 6.15 -8.07 2.89
N ASP A 25 5.38 -8.67 3.79
CA ASP A 25 4.48 -9.78 3.46
C ASP A 25 3.34 -9.31 2.52
N PHE A 26 2.73 -8.16 2.82
CA PHE A 26 1.75 -7.52 1.95
C PHE A 26 2.30 -7.27 0.54
N MET A 27 3.48 -6.64 0.43
CA MET A 27 4.09 -6.31 -0.86
C MET A 27 4.44 -7.57 -1.65
N ARG A 28 4.88 -8.65 -0.99
CA ARG A 28 5.09 -9.96 -1.63
C ARG A 28 3.79 -10.47 -2.24
N GLU A 29 2.76 -10.61 -1.43
CA GLU A 29 1.50 -11.25 -1.84
C GLU A 29 0.75 -10.42 -2.87
N LEU A 30 0.78 -9.09 -2.75
CA LEU A 30 0.23 -8.19 -3.76
C LEU A 30 0.95 -8.33 -5.09
N CYS A 31 2.29 -8.36 -5.09
CA CYS A 31 3.06 -8.51 -6.33
C CYS A 31 2.83 -9.86 -6.99
N ASP A 32 2.71 -10.93 -6.20
CA ASP A 32 2.34 -12.27 -6.70
C ASP A 32 0.92 -12.25 -7.32
N LEU A 33 -0.03 -11.57 -6.68
CA LEU A 33 -1.41 -11.40 -7.18
C LEU A 33 -1.48 -10.64 -8.51
N ILE A 34 -0.73 -9.54 -8.64
CA ILE A 34 -0.72 -8.72 -9.87
C ILE A 34 0.29 -9.21 -10.92
N ASP A 35 0.93 -10.37 -10.68
CA ASP A 35 1.93 -10.99 -11.54
C ASP A 35 3.08 -10.02 -11.90
N MET A 36 3.61 -9.28 -10.93
CA MET A 36 4.71 -8.33 -11.15
C MET A 36 5.99 -8.77 -10.45
N GLU A 37 7.12 -8.61 -11.15
CA GLU A 37 8.44 -8.85 -10.58
C GLU A 37 8.82 -7.72 -9.61
N ARG A 38 9.15 -8.09 -8.38
CA ARG A 38 9.59 -7.18 -7.32
C ARG A 38 11.05 -6.78 -7.52
N ALA A 39 11.33 -5.50 -7.29
CA ALA A 39 12.66 -4.95 -7.13
C ALA A 39 12.85 -4.48 -5.68
N ASP A 40 13.47 -3.32 -5.48
CA ASP A 40 13.78 -2.81 -4.15
C ASP A 40 12.54 -2.34 -3.37
N LEU A 41 12.59 -2.54 -2.05
CA LEU A 41 11.60 -2.05 -1.10
C LEU A 41 12.27 -1.09 -0.11
N PHE A 42 11.79 0.15 -0.07
CA PHE A 42 12.28 1.18 0.83
C PHE A 42 11.21 1.58 1.83
N PHE A 43 11.64 1.87 3.05
CA PHE A 43 10.78 2.30 4.15
C PHE A 43 11.11 3.73 4.57
N TRP A 44 10.09 4.43 5.04
CA TRP A 44 10.22 5.66 5.80
C TRP A 44 9.29 5.57 7.03
N ASP A 45 9.88 5.63 8.20
CA ASP A 45 9.23 5.73 9.50
C ASP A 45 10.22 6.40 10.48
N TYR A 46 9.83 6.55 11.75
CA TYR A 46 10.69 7.14 12.79
C TYR A 46 11.73 6.12 13.28
N ASP A 47 13.00 6.50 13.27
CA ASP A 47 14.08 5.69 13.86
C ASP A 47 14.04 5.71 15.40
N ASP A 48 13.55 6.81 15.99
CA ASP A 48 13.46 7.02 17.42
C ASP A 48 12.03 6.80 17.94
N LEU A 49 11.88 5.94 18.94
CA LEU A 49 10.57 5.55 19.51
C LEU A 49 9.92 6.67 20.32
N GLU A 50 10.69 7.58 20.94
CA GLU A 50 10.15 8.74 21.66
C GLU A 50 9.61 9.77 20.66
N GLU A 51 10.32 10.01 19.56
CA GLU A 51 9.83 10.87 18.46
C GLU A 51 8.56 10.30 17.84
N GLN A 52 8.52 8.98 17.59
CA GLN A 52 7.32 8.30 17.09
C GLN A 52 6.12 8.44 18.04
N ALA A 53 6.34 8.33 19.35
CA ALA A 53 5.29 8.47 20.35
C ALA A 53 4.75 9.92 20.44
N ALA A 54 5.64 10.90 20.28
CA ALA A 54 5.29 12.33 20.29
C ALA A 54 4.68 12.83 18.98
N ALA A 55 4.79 12.05 17.89
CA ALA A 55 4.26 12.43 16.58
C ALA A 55 2.72 12.61 16.61
N PRO A 56 2.18 13.62 15.89
CA PRO A 56 0.76 13.74 15.62
C PRO A 56 0.17 12.46 15.00
N ASP A 57 -1.11 12.17 15.26
CA ASP A 57 -1.76 10.94 14.79
C ASP A 57 -1.70 10.73 13.26
N HIS A 58 -1.68 11.83 12.50
CA HIS A 58 -1.57 11.80 11.04
C HIS A 58 -0.13 11.67 10.51
N LEU A 59 0.86 11.63 11.40
CA LEU A 59 2.27 11.37 11.09
C LEU A 59 2.74 10.04 11.70
N SER A 60 1.94 9.41 12.57
CA SER A 60 2.29 8.17 13.26
C SER A 60 1.94 6.94 12.42
N GLY A 61 2.94 6.39 11.74
CA GLY A 61 2.86 5.13 11.01
C GLY A 61 4.05 4.91 10.09
N ILE A 62 3.91 3.99 9.13
CA ILE A 62 4.97 3.56 8.22
C ILE A 62 4.59 3.88 6.78
N SER A 63 5.53 4.47 6.06
CA SER A 63 5.46 4.62 4.60
C SER A 63 6.44 3.65 3.93
N ALA A 64 6.06 3.09 2.79
CA ALA A 64 6.97 2.27 2.01
C ALA A 64 6.71 2.37 0.50
N VAL A 65 7.77 2.15 -0.27
CA VAL A 65 7.73 2.08 -1.74
C VAL A 65 8.33 0.75 -2.17
N GLN A 66 7.50 -0.11 -2.75
CA GLN A 66 7.92 -1.32 -3.45
C GLN A 66 8.08 -0.99 -4.93
N PHE A 67 9.32 -0.96 -5.41
CA PHE A 67 9.57 -0.94 -6.84
C PHE A 67 9.22 -2.30 -7.44
N ILE A 68 8.60 -2.27 -8.60
CA ILE A 68 8.34 -3.44 -9.45
C ILE A 68 8.85 -3.13 -10.85
N THR A 69 9.11 -4.13 -11.68
CA THR A 69 9.69 -3.90 -13.01
C THR A 69 8.87 -2.86 -13.79
N THR A 70 9.47 -1.68 -14.05
CA THR A 70 8.92 -0.51 -14.76
C THR A 70 7.78 0.29 -14.07
N SER A 71 7.50 0.06 -12.78
CA SER A 71 6.47 0.80 -12.02
C SER A 71 6.66 0.67 -10.50
N ASN A 72 5.63 0.91 -9.67
CA ASN A 72 5.75 0.86 -8.21
C ASN A 72 4.41 0.66 -7.48
N VAL A 73 4.49 0.17 -6.25
CA VAL A 73 3.42 0.22 -5.26
C VAL A 73 3.89 1.10 -4.09
N THR A 74 3.07 2.07 -3.69
CA THR A 74 3.31 2.89 -2.50
C THR A 74 2.25 2.61 -1.44
N ILE A 75 2.68 2.57 -0.18
CA ILE A 75 1.79 2.43 0.97
C ILE A 75 2.12 3.50 2.02
N HIS A 76 1.08 4.07 2.61
CA HIS A 76 1.16 4.89 3.81
C HIS A 76 0.18 4.34 4.84
N THR A 77 0.67 4.04 6.03
CA THR A 77 -0.14 3.54 7.15
C THR A 77 -0.23 4.59 8.23
N LEU A 78 -1.38 4.70 8.88
CA LEU A 78 -1.62 5.56 10.04
C LEU A 78 -2.16 4.70 11.18
N ASP A 79 -1.27 4.25 12.06
CA ASP A 79 -1.56 3.18 13.03
C ASP A 79 -2.67 3.56 14.01
N ARG A 80 -2.63 4.81 14.49
CA ARG A 80 -3.62 5.33 15.44
C ARG A 80 -5.00 5.53 14.81
N LEU A 81 -5.02 5.86 13.51
CA LEU A 81 -6.25 6.05 12.75
C LEU A 81 -6.77 4.76 12.13
N LYS A 82 -5.98 3.67 12.18
CA LYS A 82 -6.31 2.38 11.56
C LYS A 82 -6.63 2.54 10.07
N SER A 83 -5.84 3.38 9.40
CA SER A 83 -5.99 3.71 7.99
C SER A 83 -4.77 3.29 7.19
N VAL A 84 -5.01 2.83 5.97
CA VAL A 84 -3.98 2.43 5.00
C VAL A 84 -4.32 3.06 3.66
N TYR A 85 -3.34 3.76 3.08
CA TYR A 85 -3.46 4.43 1.79
C TYR A 85 -2.51 3.77 0.80
N LEU A 86 -3.02 3.39 -0.36
CA LEU A 86 -2.29 2.60 -1.34
C LEU A 86 -2.35 3.25 -2.72
N ASN A 87 -1.22 3.24 -3.42
CA ASN A 87 -1.18 3.42 -4.87
C ASN A 87 -0.54 2.18 -5.49
N ILE A 88 -1.27 1.51 -6.37
CA ILE A 88 -0.83 0.31 -7.07
C ILE A 88 -0.72 0.69 -8.54
N PHE A 89 0.48 1.09 -8.98
CA PHE A 89 0.74 1.45 -10.37
C PHE A 89 1.45 0.30 -11.07
N THR A 90 0.84 -0.23 -12.13
CA THR A 90 1.41 -1.33 -12.94
C THR A 90 1.20 -1.12 -14.44
N CYS A 91 2.16 -1.60 -15.24
CA CYS A 91 2.04 -1.67 -16.70
C CYS A 91 1.34 -2.96 -17.19
N LYS A 92 1.16 -3.96 -16.31
CA LYS A 92 0.37 -5.16 -16.59
C LYS A 92 -1.12 -4.89 -16.46
N LYS A 93 -1.93 -5.83 -16.97
CA LYS A 93 -3.39 -5.77 -16.83
C LYS A 93 -3.77 -5.95 -15.37
N LEU A 94 -4.12 -4.86 -14.70
CA LEU A 94 -4.63 -4.88 -13.33
C LEU A 94 -6.12 -5.25 -13.32
N LYS A 95 -6.47 -6.29 -12.56
CA LYS A 95 -7.87 -6.55 -12.21
C LYS A 95 -8.19 -5.83 -10.91
N ALA A 96 -8.63 -4.57 -11.05
CA ALA A 96 -8.78 -3.67 -9.91
C ALA A 96 -9.70 -4.21 -8.78
N ALA A 97 -10.76 -4.95 -9.12
CA ALA A 97 -11.65 -5.56 -8.14
C ALA A 97 -10.94 -6.63 -7.29
N GLU A 98 -10.15 -7.52 -7.91
CA GLU A 98 -9.39 -8.56 -7.20
C GLU A 98 -8.30 -7.93 -6.32
N ALA A 99 -7.63 -6.88 -6.81
CA ALA A 99 -6.64 -6.15 -6.02
C ALA A 99 -7.26 -5.40 -4.83
N LEU A 100 -8.44 -4.80 -5.02
CA LEU A 100 -9.17 -4.12 -3.94
C LEU A 100 -9.62 -5.10 -2.86
N GLU A 101 -10.23 -6.21 -3.24
CA GLU A 101 -10.67 -7.29 -2.34
C GLU A 101 -9.50 -7.83 -1.53
N PHE A 102 -8.37 -8.13 -2.19
CA PHE A 102 -7.14 -8.53 -1.51
C PHE A 102 -6.68 -7.50 -0.46
N CYS A 103 -6.72 -6.20 -0.80
CA CYS A 103 -6.31 -5.15 0.13
C CYS A 103 -7.26 -5.05 1.35
N GLU A 104 -8.58 -5.16 1.13
CA GLU A 104 -9.56 -5.19 2.22
C GLU A 104 -9.37 -6.42 3.14
N GLU A 105 -9.16 -7.60 2.55
CA GLU A 105 -8.94 -8.84 3.29
C GLU A 105 -7.63 -8.83 4.09
N PHE A 106 -6.52 -8.44 3.46
CA PHE A 106 -5.21 -8.42 4.10
C PHE A 106 -5.17 -7.48 5.31
N TRP A 107 -5.70 -6.27 5.16
CA TRP A 107 -5.70 -5.26 6.22
C TRP A 107 -6.89 -5.42 7.19
N GLY A 108 -7.86 -6.27 6.85
CA GLY A 108 -9.10 -6.45 7.61
C GLY A 108 -9.92 -5.16 7.73
N GLY A 109 -9.79 -4.26 6.76
CA GLY A 109 -10.41 -2.94 6.71
C GLY A 109 -11.49 -2.84 5.64
N LYS A 110 -11.96 -1.62 5.36
CA LYS A 110 -12.93 -1.33 4.30
C LYS A 110 -12.46 -0.18 3.44
N ALA A 111 -12.60 -0.32 2.13
CA ALA A 111 -12.35 0.76 1.18
C ALA A 111 -13.44 1.83 1.34
N VAL A 112 -13.03 3.01 1.78
CA VAL A 112 -13.92 4.19 1.83
C VAL A 112 -13.85 4.99 0.52
N SER A 113 -12.76 4.85 -0.21
CA SER A 113 -12.57 5.43 -1.53
C SER A 113 -11.65 4.52 -2.35
N ASN A 114 -11.89 4.45 -3.67
CA ASN A 114 -10.93 3.94 -4.62
C ASN A 114 -11.09 4.65 -5.97
N THR A 115 -9.99 4.84 -6.69
CA THR A 115 -9.98 5.45 -8.03
C THR A 115 -9.07 4.66 -8.96
N ILE A 116 -9.53 4.41 -10.17
CA ILE A 116 -8.76 3.79 -11.24
C ILE A 116 -8.34 4.86 -12.23
N LEU A 117 -7.03 4.99 -12.45
CA LEU A 117 -6.43 5.94 -13.38
C LEU A 117 -5.78 5.17 -14.53
N VAL A 118 -6.11 5.56 -15.77
CA VAL A 118 -5.40 5.09 -16.96
C VAL A 118 -4.16 5.95 -17.18
N ARG A 119 -2.99 5.33 -17.25
CA ARG A 119 -1.71 6.00 -17.46
C ARG A 119 -1.35 5.87 -18.94
N THR A 120 -1.32 6.98 -19.69
CA THR A 120 -1.08 7.01 -21.14
C THR A 120 0.22 7.67 -21.52
#